data_AF-A0A0J0Y725-F1
#
_entry.id   AF-A0A0J0Y725-F1
#
_cell.length_a   1.000
_cell.length_b   1.000
_cell.length_c   1.000
_cell.angle_alpha   90.00
_cell.angle_beta   90.00
_cell.angle_gamma   90.00
#
_symmetry.space_group_name_H-M   'P 1'
#
loop_
_entity.id
_entity.type
_entity.pdbx_description
1 polymer ?
#
loop_
_entity_poly.entity_id
_entity_poly.type
_entity_poly.pdbx_seq_one_letter_code
_entity_poly.pdbx_strand_id
1 'polypeptide(L)'
;MKYYLIAGEASGDLHGANLMKALKEEDDQPVFRYFGGDKMKVEGGELVKHYADMAFMGFTEVILNLRTIFKNLKTAKDDILSWKPDVLILIDFPGFNLKIAEFAKANGIKVCYYISPKVWAWNQKRVLKIKRVVDHMFCILPFEVDFYKEWGMHVDYVGNPLLDEIAQFTPDPQFRENHQLGNQKIIALLPGSRKQEIERLLPVMLSVTEQFPEYTFAIAAAPTFTETYYQQYIGNKNVKLLFSSTYNLLHVAHAAIVASGTATLETALFEVPQVVVYKGGTISIAIARLLVKIRFISLVNLIVDKKIVTELIQEDCNTQKVSQELNLITKGNGRTQMLAEYKTLLKRMGNPGASEKTARLIFKYTRSK
;
A
#
# COMPACT_ATOMS: atom_id res chain seq x y z
N MET A 1 3.65 -3.59 -28.56
CA MET A 1 5.01 -3.32 -28.01
C MET A 1 5.40 -4.41 -27.01
N LYS A 2 6.69 -4.50 -26.67
CA LYS A 2 7.22 -5.39 -25.65
C LYS A 2 7.35 -4.67 -24.30
N TYR A 3 6.46 -5.00 -23.37
CA TYR A 3 6.45 -4.47 -22.01
C TYR A 3 7.07 -5.45 -21.04
N TYR A 4 8.10 -4.99 -20.31
CA TYR A 4 8.64 -5.74 -19.20
C TYR A 4 8.19 -5.14 -17.87
N LEU A 5 7.52 -5.90 -17.00
CA LEU A 5 7.05 -5.38 -15.72
C LEU A 5 7.71 -6.08 -14.54
N ILE A 6 7.97 -5.35 -13.45
CA ILE A 6 8.46 -5.94 -12.19
C ILE A 6 7.64 -5.44 -11.01
N ALA A 7 6.82 -6.34 -10.47
CA ALA A 7 6.10 -6.20 -9.21
C ALA A 7 6.73 -7.07 -8.11
N GLY A 8 7.00 -6.44 -6.97
CA GLY A 8 7.71 -7.02 -5.82
C GLY A 8 6.87 -7.82 -4.83
N GLU A 9 5.57 -7.60 -4.84
CA GLU A 9 4.66 -7.89 -3.75
C GLU A 9 3.20 -7.96 -4.24
N ALA A 10 2.29 -8.40 -3.37
CA ALA A 10 0.88 -8.58 -3.72
C ALA A 10 0.17 -7.28 -4.16
N SER A 11 0.46 -6.13 -3.54
CA SER A 11 -0.08 -4.84 -4.01
C SER A 11 0.48 -4.45 -5.37
N GLY A 12 1.78 -4.67 -5.59
CA GLY A 12 2.41 -4.45 -6.90
C GLY A 12 1.82 -5.34 -8.00
N ASP A 13 1.49 -6.60 -7.69
CA ASP A 13 0.81 -7.52 -8.62
C ASP A 13 -0.59 -7.03 -9.00
N LEU A 14 -1.36 -6.53 -8.02
CA LEU A 14 -2.67 -5.92 -8.27
C LEU A 14 -2.57 -4.69 -9.17
N HIS A 15 -1.69 -3.74 -8.84
CA HIS A 15 -1.48 -2.53 -9.64
C HIS A 15 -0.91 -2.86 -11.03
N GLY A 16 -0.04 -3.87 -11.13
CA GLY A 16 0.50 -4.37 -12.39
C GLY A 16 -0.56 -5.00 -13.28
N ALA A 17 -1.48 -5.78 -12.72
CA ALA A 17 -2.59 -6.37 -13.46
C ALA A 17 -3.52 -5.28 -14.02
N ASN A 18 -3.91 -4.31 -13.20
CA ASN A 18 -4.74 -3.19 -13.66
C ASN A 18 -4.05 -2.38 -14.78
N LEU A 19 -2.74 -2.14 -14.64
CA LEU A 19 -1.94 -1.48 -15.68
C LEU A 19 -1.84 -2.31 -16.96
N MET A 20 -1.63 -3.63 -16.86
CA MET A 20 -1.60 -4.53 -18.04
C MET A 20 -2.94 -4.53 -18.76
N LYS A 21 -4.04 -4.58 -18.02
CA LYS A 21 -5.39 -4.47 -18.58
C LYS A 21 -5.56 -3.16 -19.34
N ALA A 22 -5.21 -2.03 -18.72
CA ALA A 22 -5.28 -0.72 -19.37
C ALA A 22 -4.34 -0.59 -20.58
N LEU A 23 -3.15 -1.20 -20.55
CA LEU A 23 -2.23 -1.20 -21.69
C LEU A 23 -2.78 -1.96 -22.89
N LYS A 24 -3.61 -3.00 -22.70
CA LYS A 24 -4.30 -3.70 -23.80
C LYS A 24 -5.36 -2.84 -24.48
N GLU A 25 -5.86 -1.82 -23.80
CA GLU A 25 -6.81 -0.87 -24.39
C GLU A 25 -6.09 0.21 -25.21
N GLU A 26 -4.82 0.50 -24.90
CA GLU A 26 -4.02 1.56 -25.55
C GLU A 26 -3.07 1.02 -26.65
N ASP A 27 -2.62 -0.24 -26.55
CA ASP A 27 -1.77 -0.93 -27.53
C ASP A 27 -2.53 -2.14 -28.11
N ASP A 28 -2.71 -2.19 -29.43
CA ASP A 28 -3.43 -3.27 -30.13
C ASP A 28 -2.74 -4.63 -30.02
N GLN A 29 -1.41 -4.65 -29.84
CA GLN A 29 -0.61 -5.89 -29.78
C GLN A 29 0.46 -5.81 -28.68
N PRO A 30 0.05 -5.77 -27.39
CA PRO A 30 0.97 -5.74 -26.29
C PRO A 30 1.50 -7.15 -26.03
N VAL A 31 2.80 -7.27 -25.84
CA VAL A 31 3.45 -8.50 -25.39
C VAL A 31 4.02 -8.24 -24.02
N PHE A 32 3.60 -9.05 -23.05
CA PHE A 32 4.00 -8.88 -21.65
C PHE A 32 4.97 -9.97 -21.23
N ARG A 33 6.01 -9.56 -20.51
CA ARG A 33 6.92 -10.42 -19.75
C ARG A 33 7.16 -9.79 -18.39
N TYR A 34 7.07 -10.54 -17.30
CA TYR A 34 7.10 -9.90 -15.98
C TYR A 34 7.52 -10.78 -14.82
N PHE A 35 7.96 -10.09 -13.77
CA PHE A 35 7.96 -10.57 -12.40
C PHE A 35 6.67 -10.06 -11.74
N GLY A 36 5.88 -10.95 -11.16
CA GLY A 36 4.55 -10.59 -10.66
C GLY A 36 3.90 -11.72 -9.89
N GLY A 37 2.57 -11.78 -9.89
CA GLY A 37 1.81 -12.82 -9.22
C GLY A 37 0.60 -13.30 -9.99
N ASP A 38 -0.33 -13.90 -9.28
CA ASP A 38 -1.51 -14.53 -9.85
C ASP A 38 -2.44 -13.53 -10.56
N LYS A 39 -2.50 -12.26 -10.13
CA LYS A 39 -3.35 -11.26 -10.79
C LYS A 39 -2.79 -10.85 -12.14
N MET A 40 -1.49 -10.57 -12.24
CA MET A 40 -0.85 -10.30 -13.53
C MET A 40 -0.89 -11.52 -14.46
N LYS A 41 -0.85 -12.74 -13.90
CA LYS A 41 -0.99 -13.99 -14.65
C LYS A 41 -2.33 -14.11 -15.36
N VAL A 42 -3.43 -13.66 -14.74
CA VAL A 42 -4.76 -13.63 -15.37
C VAL A 42 -4.78 -12.72 -16.60
N GLU A 43 -3.99 -11.64 -16.59
CA GLU A 43 -3.84 -10.74 -17.73
C GLU A 43 -2.99 -11.34 -18.87
N GLY A 44 -2.41 -12.53 -18.72
CA GLY A 44 -1.65 -13.21 -19.76
C GLY A 44 -0.18 -12.79 -19.85
N GLY A 45 0.47 -13.08 -20.97
CA GLY A 45 1.93 -12.90 -21.12
C GLY A 45 2.75 -13.97 -20.42
N GLU A 46 4.06 -13.73 -20.25
CA GLU A 46 4.98 -14.69 -19.63
C GLU A 46 5.42 -14.25 -18.23
N LEU A 47 5.02 -15.02 -17.22
CA LEU A 47 5.50 -14.88 -15.84
C LEU A 47 6.90 -15.50 -15.71
N VAL A 48 7.91 -14.66 -15.55
CA VAL A 48 9.31 -15.05 -15.35
C VAL A 48 9.54 -15.58 -13.94
N LYS A 49 8.93 -14.92 -12.95
CA LYS A 49 9.08 -15.29 -11.54
C LYS A 49 7.93 -14.75 -10.69
N HIS A 50 7.41 -15.60 -9.81
CA HIS A 50 6.38 -15.21 -8.85
C HIS A 50 6.97 -14.38 -7.70
N TYR A 51 6.29 -13.34 -7.22
CA TYR A 51 6.80 -12.48 -6.13
C TYR A 51 7.01 -13.25 -4.82
N ALA A 52 6.22 -14.31 -4.58
CA ALA A 52 6.40 -15.20 -3.44
C ALA A 52 7.81 -15.85 -3.44
N ASP A 53 8.37 -16.11 -4.62
CA ASP A 53 9.70 -16.71 -4.80
C ASP A 53 10.83 -15.67 -4.76
N MET A 54 10.49 -14.38 -4.71
CA MET A 54 11.48 -13.30 -4.61
C MET A 54 11.98 -13.07 -3.19
N ALA A 55 11.16 -13.48 -2.21
CA ALA A 55 11.40 -13.57 -0.78
C ALA A 55 11.89 -12.26 -0.09
N PHE A 56 11.17 -11.93 0.98
CA PHE A 56 11.48 -11.05 2.13
C PHE A 56 10.92 -9.62 2.17
N MET A 57 9.99 -9.44 3.12
CA MET A 57 9.64 -8.16 3.75
C MET A 57 10.02 -8.18 5.23
N GLY A 58 11.31 -7.98 5.54
CA GLY A 58 11.78 -7.84 6.92
C GLY A 58 13.26 -7.52 6.97
N PHE A 59 13.70 -6.61 7.85
CA PHE A 59 15.10 -6.17 7.91
C PHE A 59 16.09 -7.30 8.24
N THR A 60 15.71 -8.21 9.16
CA THR A 60 16.51 -9.39 9.57
C THR A 60 16.52 -10.48 8.49
N GLU A 61 15.36 -10.69 7.89
CA GLU A 61 15.12 -11.60 6.78
C GLU A 61 15.88 -11.21 5.50
N VAL A 62 16.02 -9.91 5.21
CA VAL A 62 16.80 -9.40 4.07
C VAL A 62 18.28 -9.77 4.17
N ILE A 63 18.88 -9.72 5.38
CA ILE A 63 20.30 -10.05 5.58
C ILE A 63 20.55 -11.55 5.36
N LEU A 64 19.67 -12.41 5.89
CA LEU A 64 19.78 -13.86 5.73
C LEU A 64 19.64 -14.30 4.26
N ASN A 65 19.03 -13.47 3.42
CA ASN A 65 18.65 -13.83 2.06
C ASN A 65 19.28 -12.95 0.96
N LEU A 66 20.37 -12.26 1.30
CA LEU A 66 21.14 -11.46 0.33
C LEU A 66 21.55 -12.28 -0.90
N ARG A 67 21.94 -13.55 -0.73
CA ARG A 67 22.28 -14.44 -1.86
C ARG A 67 21.11 -14.61 -2.83
N THR A 68 19.92 -14.86 -2.29
CA THR A 68 18.68 -15.00 -3.08
C THR A 68 18.32 -13.69 -3.78
N ILE A 69 18.47 -12.56 -3.10
CA ILE A 69 18.25 -11.23 -3.69
C ILE A 69 19.21 -10.99 -4.87
N PHE A 70 20.51 -11.26 -4.70
CA PHE A 70 21.48 -11.12 -5.79
C PHE A 70 21.22 -12.09 -6.94
N LYS A 71 20.81 -13.32 -6.67
CA LYS A 71 20.39 -14.29 -7.69
C LYS A 71 19.19 -13.77 -8.48
N ASN A 72 18.15 -13.29 -7.81
CA ASN A 72 16.96 -12.73 -8.45
C ASN A 72 17.28 -11.49 -9.29
N LEU A 73 18.15 -10.61 -8.78
CA LEU A 73 18.64 -9.46 -9.55
C LEU A 73 19.37 -9.91 -10.81
N LYS A 74 20.24 -10.93 -10.71
CA LYS A 74 20.94 -11.47 -11.88
C LYS A 74 19.96 -12.05 -12.90
N THR A 75 19.03 -12.89 -12.45
CA THR A 75 18.00 -13.48 -13.32
C THR A 75 17.19 -12.41 -14.04
N ALA A 76 16.71 -11.38 -13.34
CA ALA A 76 15.98 -10.28 -13.97
C ALA A 76 16.82 -9.54 -15.02
N LYS A 77 18.09 -9.26 -14.72
CA LYS A 77 19.01 -8.58 -15.64
C LYS A 77 19.27 -9.38 -16.91
N ASP A 78 19.61 -10.65 -16.76
CA ASP A 78 19.91 -11.56 -17.87
C ASP A 78 18.67 -11.72 -18.78
N ASP A 79 17.50 -11.88 -18.16
CA ASP A 79 16.23 -12.03 -18.86
C ASP A 79 15.82 -10.75 -19.61
N ILE A 80 15.91 -9.58 -18.98
CA ILE A 80 15.65 -8.27 -19.61
C ILE A 80 16.55 -8.06 -20.84
N LEU A 81 17.85 -8.35 -20.74
CA LEU A 81 18.77 -8.21 -21.87
C LEU A 81 18.48 -9.18 -23.01
N SER A 82 18.12 -10.42 -22.68
CA SER A 82 17.80 -11.42 -23.68
C SER A 82 16.52 -11.09 -24.43
N TRP A 83 15.50 -10.60 -23.73
CA TRP A 83 14.17 -10.37 -24.28
C TRP A 83 14.02 -9.03 -25.02
N LYS A 84 14.86 -8.05 -24.64
CA LYS A 84 14.95 -6.69 -25.21
C LYS A 84 13.59 -5.97 -25.25
N PRO A 85 13.08 -5.51 -24.10
CA PRO A 85 11.82 -4.77 -24.05
C PRO A 85 11.92 -3.40 -24.70
N ASP A 86 10.79 -2.91 -25.23
CA ASP A 86 10.64 -1.52 -25.66
C ASP A 86 10.61 -0.58 -24.45
N VAL A 87 10.01 -1.05 -23.35
CA VAL A 87 9.95 -0.33 -22.07
C VAL A 87 9.97 -1.28 -20.89
N LEU A 88 10.74 -0.89 -19.86
CA LEU A 88 10.73 -1.52 -18.54
C LEU A 88 9.85 -0.68 -17.60
N ILE A 89 8.87 -1.32 -16.98
CA ILE A 89 7.94 -0.73 -16.02
C ILE A 89 8.21 -1.33 -14.64
N LEU A 90 8.65 -0.48 -13.73
CA LEU A 90 8.96 -0.85 -12.36
C LEU A 90 7.84 -0.41 -11.43
N ILE A 91 7.24 -1.33 -10.68
CA ILE A 91 6.06 -1.06 -9.85
C ILE A 91 6.46 -1.13 -8.38
N ASP A 92 6.44 0.02 -7.70
CA ASP A 92 6.90 0.19 -6.32
C ASP A 92 8.24 -0.54 -6.06
N PHE A 93 8.39 -1.24 -4.93
CA PHE A 93 9.50 -2.13 -4.59
C PHE A 93 10.93 -1.55 -4.79
N PRO A 94 11.23 -0.35 -4.25
CA PRO A 94 12.43 0.43 -4.57
C PRO A 94 13.76 -0.23 -4.23
N GLY A 95 13.79 -1.15 -3.27
CA GLY A 95 15.03 -1.85 -2.90
C GLY A 95 15.62 -2.68 -4.05
N PHE A 96 14.75 -3.31 -4.83
CA PHE A 96 15.10 -4.13 -6.00
C PHE A 96 15.03 -3.29 -7.27
N ASN A 97 13.91 -2.59 -7.48
CA ASN A 97 13.60 -1.91 -8.73
C ASN A 97 14.59 -0.79 -9.05
N LEU A 98 15.11 -0.02 -8.08
CA LEU A 98 16.13 0.99 -8.37
C LEU A 98 17.49 0.42 -8.80
N LYS A 99 17.79 -0.85 -8.48
CA LYS A 99 18.99 -1.55 -8.98
C LYS A 99 18.78 -2.04 -10.41
N ILE A 100 17.56 -2.46 -10.75
CA ILE A 100 17.20 -2.83 -12.12
C ILE A 100 17.13 -1.58 -13.01
N ALA A 101 16.55 -0.48 -12.53
CA ALA A 101 16.51 0.79 -13.24
C ALA A 101 17.92 1.27 -13.65
N GLU A 102 18.87 1.24 -12.70
CA GLU A 102 20.26 1.60 -12.95
C GLU A 102 20.91 0.72 -14.02
N PHE A 103 20.63 -0.58 -14.00
CA PHE A 103 21.10 -1.52 -15.01
C PHE A 103 20.45 -1.29 -16.38
N ALA A 104 19.13 -1.12 -16.43
CA ALA A 104 18.38 -0.90 -17.65
C ALA A 104 18.84 0.39 -18.35
N LYS A 105 19.01 1.47 -17.58
CA LYS A 105 19.52 2.75 -18.08
C LYS A 105 20.92 2.62 -18.69
N ALA A 106 21.81 1.86 -18.06
CA ALA A 106 23.16 1.59 -18.58
C ALA A 106 23.16 0.78 -19.89
N ASN A 107 22.08 0.05 -20.17
CA ASN A 107 21.91 -0.76 -21.38
C ASN A 107 20.94 -0.12 -22.40
N GLY A 108 20.63 1.18 -22.25
CA GLY A 108 19.79 1.92 -23.20
C GLY A 108 18.31 1.54 -23.19
N ILE A 109 17.83 0.85 -22.15
CA ILE A 109 16.43 0.46 -22.00
C ILE A 109 15.67 1.59 -21.30
N LYS A 110 14.53 2.00 -21.87
CA LYS A 110 13.65 3.05 -21.31
C LYS A 110 12.99 2.56 -20.02
N VAL A 111 13.08 3.35 -18.95
CA VAL A 111 12.61 3.02 -17.60
C VAL A 111 11.44 3.91 -17.19
N CYS A 112 10.27 3.30 -17.11
CA CYS A 112 9.07 3.85 -16.50
C CYS A 112 8.96 3.32 -15.06
N TYR A 113 8.67 4.19 -14.09
CA TYR A 113 8.53 3.83 -12.68
C TYR A 113 7.13 4.22 -12.20
N TYR A 114 6.31 3.21 -11.91
CA TYR A 114 4.95 3.38 -11.40
C TYR A 114 4.93 3.22 -9.88
N ILE A 115 4.28 4.16 -9.20
CA ILE A 115 4.25 4.27 -7.74
C ILE A 115 5.62 4.70 -7.21
N SER A 116 5.74 6.00 -7.01
CA SER A 116 6.98 6.61 -6.54
C SER A 116 7.43 6.03 -5.19
N PRO A 117 8.73 5.74 -5.02
CA PRO A 117 9.30 5.47 -3.71
C PRO A 117 9.04 6.66 -2.78
N LYS A 118 8.62 6.39 -1.53
CA LYS A 118 8.31 7.41 -0.49
C LYS A 118 9.55 8.14 0.06
N VAL A 119 10.41 8.67 -0.81
CA VAL A 119 11.69 9.33 -0.46
C VAL A 119 11.52 10.70 0.17
N TRP A 120 10.33 11.30 0.03
CA TRP A 120 9.94 12.52 0.77
C TRP A 120 9.94 12.26 2.28
N ALA A 121 9.50 11.06 2.71
CA ALA A 121 9.49 10.67 4.11
C ALA A 121 10.91 10.39 4.64
N TRP A 122 11.80 9.83 3.83
CA TRP A 122 13.15 9.45 4.26
C TRP A 122 14.16 9.43 3.12
N ASN A 123 15.41 9.80 3.43
CA ASN A 123 16.52 9.75 2.48
C ASN A 123 16.25 10.51 1.16
N GLN A 124 15.79 11.76 1.26
CA GLN A 124 15.45 12.62 0.11
C GLN A 124 16.59 12.74 -0.93
N LYS A 125 17.87 12.61 -0.51
CA LYS A 125 19.02 12.55 -1.43
C LYS A 125 18.92 11.43 -2.48
N ARG A 126 18.12 10.40 -2.23
CA ARG A 126 17.84 9.31 -3.19
C ARG A 126 17.16 9.83 -4.47
N VAL A 127 16.50 11.00 -4.44
CA VAL A 127 15.94 11.63 -5.64
C VAL A 127 17.01 11.84 -6.72
N LEU A 128 18.25 12.18 -6.35
CA LEU A 128 19.36 12.33 -7.30
C LEU A 128 19.65 11.03 -8.06
N LYS A 129 19.56 9.88 -7.38
CA LYS A 129 19.70 8.58 -8.03
C LYS A 129 18.51 8.31 -8.96
N ILE A 130 17.28 8.52 -8.46
CA ILE A 130 16.04 8.30 -9.22
C ILE A 130 16.07 9.10 -10.53
N LYS A 131 16.36 10.40 -10.45
CA LYS A 131 16.46 11.31 -11.60
C LYS A 131 17.47 10.84 -12.67
N ARG A 132 18.51 10.12 -12.27
CA ARG A 132 19.52 9.58 -13.20
C ARG A 132 19.06 8.31 -13.92
N VAL A 133 18.23 7.49 -13.27
CA VAL A 133 17.95 6.10 -13.71
C VAL A 133 16.50 5.84 -14.12
N VAL A 134 15.60 6.80 -13.88
CA VAL A 134 14.18 6.72 -14.25
C VAL A 134 13.90 7.77 -15.30
N ASP A 135 13.35 7.35 -16.45
CA ASP A 135 12.98 8.27 -17.53
C ASP A 135 11.64 8.95 -17.25
N HIS A 136 10.65 8.17 -16.80
CA HIS A 136 9.32 8.67 -16.45
C HIS A 136 8.86 8.10 -15.11
N MET A 137 8.44 8.98 -14.20
CA MET A 137 7.96 8.63 -12.87
C MET A 137 6.48 8.97 -12.75
N PHE A 138 5.68 7.99 -12.33
CA PHE A 138 4.24 8.11 -12.14
C PHE A 138 3.91 8.08 -10.64
N CYS A 139 3.65 9.26 -10.10
CA CYS A 139 3.34 9.48 -8.69
C CYS A 139 1.84 9.29 -8.42
N ILE A 140 1.53 8.72 -7.25
CA ILE A 140 0.16 8.39 -6.85
C ILE A 140 -0.35 9.23 -5.68
N LEU A 141 0.51 10.09 -5.11
CA LEU A 141 0.12 11.07 -4.11
C LEU A 141 0.31 12.49 -4.69
N PRO A 142 -0.67 13.39 -4.50
CA PRO A 142 -0.68 14.68 -5.19
C PRO A 142 0.53 15.55 -4.82
N PHE A 143 0.98 15.53 -3.57
CA PHE A 143 2.12 16.32 -3.09
C PHE A 143 3.48 15.82 -3.59
N GLU A 144 3.56 14.61 -4.16
CA GLU A 144 4.83 14.08 -4.68
C GLU A 144 5.31 14.89 -5.89
N VAL A 145 4.41 15.46 -6.68
CA VAL A 145 4.77 16.31 -7.82
C VAL A 145 5.56 17.53 -7.37
N ASP A 146 5.03 18.25 -6.38
CA ASP A 146 5.69 19.43 -5.84
C ASP A 146 7.03 19.06 -5.19
N PHE A 147 7.06 17.95 -4.45
CA PHE A 147 8.30 17.43 -3.89
C PHE A 147 9.36 17.15 -4.97
N TYR A 148 9.05 16.42 -6.04
CA TYR A 148 10.03 16.14 -7.10
C TYR A 148 10.43 17.40 -7.89
N LYS A 149 9.51 18.36 -8.03
CA LYS A 149 9.78 19.65 -8.65
C LYS A 149 10.84 20.45 -7.90
N GLU A 150 10.85 20.42 -6.55
CA GLU A 150 11.90 21.05 -5.74
C GLU A 150 13.30 20.45 -6.01
N TRP A 151 13.37 19.19 -6.42
CA TRP A 151 14.60 18.51 -6.84
C TRP A 151 14.89 18.65 -8.35
N GLY A 152 14.11 19.50 -9.04
CA GLY A 152 14.22 19.75 -10.47
C GLY A 152 13.94 18.50 -11.31
N MET A 153 13.02 17.62 -10.89
CA MET A 153 12.58 16.46 -11.64
C MET A 153 11.10 16.61 -11.97
N HIS A 154 10.78 16.54 -13.27
CA HIS A 154 9.38 16.46 -13.71
C HIS A 154 8.86 15.04 -13.51
N VAL A 155 7.67 14.92 -12.93
CA VAL A 155 6.99 13.64 -12.69
C VAL A 155 5.50 13.80 -12.98
N ASP A 156 4.83 12.71 -13.34
CA ASP A 156 3.42 12.72 -13.67
C ASP A 156 2.59 12.28 -12.45
N TYR A 157 1.64 13.10 -12.02
CA TYR A 157 0.61 12.62 -11.10
C TYR A 157 -0.46 11.86 -11.86
N VAL A 158 -0.60 10.58 -11.56
CA VAL A 158 -1.55 9.71 -12.28
C VAL A 158 -2.84 9.48 -11.51
N GLY A 159 -2.93 9.90 -10.25
CA GLY A 159 -4.01 9.48 -9.35
C GLY A 159 -3.60 8.25 -8.55
N ASN A 160 -4.45 7.85 -7.60
CA ASN A 160 -4.13 6.71 -6.72
C ASN A 160 -4.89 5.45 -7.16
N PRO A 161 -4.20 4.32 -7.42
CA PRO A 161 -4.84 3.10 -7.88
C PRO A 161 -5.85 2.50 -6.89
N LEU A 162 -5.80 2.87 -5.60
CA LEU A 162 -6.84 2.47 -4.65
C LEU A 162 -8.24 2.96 -5.05
N LEU A 163 -8.34 4.11 -5.73
CA LEU A 163 -9.63 4.58 -6.25
C LEU A 163 -10.16 3.66 -7.34
N ASP A 164 -9.29 3.13 -8.19
CA ASP A 164 -9.66 2.16 -9.23
C ASP A 164 -10.19 0.87 -8.59
N GLU A 165 -9.52 0.39 -7.55
CA GLU A 165 -9.90 -0.83 -6.82
C GLU A 165 -11.24 -0.69 -6.10
N ILE A 166 -11.47 0.44 -5.43
CA ILE A 166 -12.73 0.69 -4.72
C ILE A 166 -13.88 0.90 -5.72
N ALA A 167 -13.62 1.51 -6.88
CA ALA A 167 -14.63 1.65 -7.93
C ALA A 167 -15.06 0.30 -8.52
N GLN A 168 -14.19 -0.71 -8.50
CA GLN A 168 -14.48 -2.08 -8.94
C GLN A 168 -15.03 -2.97 -7.83
N PHE A 169 -14.97 -2.55 -6.57
CA PHE A 169 -15.44 -3.33 -5.44
C PHE A 169 -16.95 -3.48 -5.45
N THR A 170 -17.41 -4.73 -5.37
CA THR A 170 -18.83 -5.07 -5.19
C THR A 170 -19.01 -5.65 -3.78
N PRO A 171 -19.81 -5.01 -2.90
CA PRO A 171 -20.08 -5.53 -1.57
C PRO A 171 -20.76 -6.91 -1.60
N ASP A 172 -20.36 -7.79 -0.70
CA ASP A 172 -21.07 -9.05 -0.44
C ASP A 172 -22.28 -8.77 0.48
N PRO A 173 -23.53 -8.88 -0.02
CA PRO A 173 -24.73 -8.60 0.78
C PRO A 173 -24.92 -9.59 1.93
N GLN A 174 -24.34 -10.79 1.86
CA GLN A 174 -24.43 -11.82 2.89
C GLN A 174 -23.24 -11.82 3.85
N PHE A 175 -22.32 -10.86 3.72
CA PHE A 175 -21.06 -10.83 4.47
C PHE A 175 -21.25 -10.94 5.99
N ARG A 176 -22.22 -10.22 6.56
CA ARG A 176 -22.47 -10.25 8.01
C ARG A 176 -22.99 -11.61 8.48
N GLU A 177 -23.82 -12.26 7.67
CA GLU A 177 -24.39 -13.58 7.96
C GLU A 177 -23.31 -14.65 7.84
N ASN A 178 -22.59 -14.67 6.72
CA ASN A 178 -21.52 -15.62 6.41
C ASN A 178 -20.42 -15.64 7.50
N HIS A 179 -20.13 -14.49 8.10
CA HIS A 179 -19.11 -14.35 9.14
C HIS A 179 -19.66 -14.20 10.57
N GLN A 180 -20.98 -14.37 10.75
CA GLN A 180 -21.66 -14.30 12.05
C GLN A 180 -21.30 -13.01 12.82
N LEU A 181 -21.30 -11.88 12.12
CA LEU A 181 -20.93 -10.56 12.67
C LEU A 181 -22.07 -9.92 13.50
N GLY A 182 -23.24 -10.56 13.54
CA GLY A 182 -24.40 -10.09 14.28
C GLY A 182 -24.94 -8.75 13.80
N ASN A 183 -25.80 -8.13 14.61
CA ASN A 183 -26.48 -6.87 14.28
C ASN A 183 -25.79 -5.63 14.86
N GLN A 184 -24.89 -5.80 15.83
CA GLN A 184 -24.17 -4.69 16.45
C GLN A 184 -23.27 -3.96 15.45
N LYS A 185 -22.98 -2.70 15.75
CA LYS A 185 -22.00 -1.91 14.99
C LYS A 185 -20.62 -2.56 15.10
N ILE A 186 -19.89 -2.56 13.99
CA ILE A 186 -18.60 -3.25 13.91
C ILE A 186 -17.46 -2.26 14.13
N ILE A 187 -16.46 -2.64 14.93
CA ILE A 187 -15.17 -1.95 15.01
C ILE A 187 -14.12 -2.85 14.36
N ALA A 188 -13.55 -2.36 13.25
CA ALA A 188 -12.55 -3.08 12.49
C ALA A 188 -11.15 -2.89 13.10
N LEU A 189 -10.39 -3.97 13.23
CA LEU A 189 -8.99 -3.98 13.66
C LEU A 189 -8.11 -4.32 12.46
N LEU A 190 -7.26 -3.39 12.03
CA LEU A 190 -6.36 -3.56 10.89
C LEU A 190 -4.91 -3.51 11.42
N PRO A 191 -4.37 -4.60 12.00
CA PRO A 191 -3.08 -4.60 12.70
C PRO A 191 -1.85 -4.48 11.81
N GLY A 192 -2.03 -4.44 10.48
CA GLY A 192 -0.96 -4.43 9.50
C GLY A 192 -0.73 -5.80 8.86
N SER A 193 0.12 -5.81 7.83
CA SER A 193 0.40 -7.01 7.03
C SER A 193 1.75 -7.65 7.36
N ARG A 194 2.51 -7.05 8.29
CA ARG A 194 3.84 -7.54 8.68
C ARG A 194 3.84 -8.11 10.09
N LYS A 195 4.67 -9.13 10.30
CA LYS A 195 4.82 -9.83 11.58
C LYS A 195 5.01 -8.87 12.77
N GLN A 196 5.95 -7.93 12.63
CA GLN A 196 6.28 -6.95 13.68
C GLN A 196 5.15 -5.95 13.96
N GLU A 197 4.34 -5.62 12.96
CA GLU A 197 3.18 -4.72 13.14
C GLU A 197 2.13 -5.46 13.96
N ILE A 198 1.80 -6.69 13.58
CA ILE A 198 0.84 -7.54 14.30
C ILE A 198 1.29 -7.77 15.75
N GLU A 199 2.54 -8.21 15.96
CA GLU A 199 3.11 -8.49 17.29
C GLU A 199 2.99 -7.30 18.26
N ARG A 200 3.13 -6.07 17.76
CA ARG A 200 3.18 -4.87 18.61
C ARG A 200 1.85 -4.14 18.72
N LEU A 201 1.05 -4.14 17.66
CA LEU A 201 -0.17 -3.36 17.56
C LEU A 201 -1.39 -4.16 17.98
N LEU A 202 -1.49 -5.42 17.54
CA LEU A 202 -2.68 -6.23 17.79
C LEU A 202 -2.98 -6.40 19.29
N PRO A 203 -2.00 -6.62 20.19
CA PRO A 203 -2.28 -6.67 21.63
C PRO A 203 -2.94 -5.39 22.18
N VAL A 204 -2.53 -4.22 21.71
CA VAL A 204 -3.12 -2.93 22.12
C VAL A 204 -4.50 -2.73 21.49
N MET A 205 -4.69 -3.15 20.24
CA MET A 205 -6.01 -3.14 19.60
C MET A 205 -7.01 -4.06 20.31
N LEU A 206 -6.55 -5.21 20.79
CA LEU A 206 -7.38 -6.18 21.51
C LEU A 206 -7.68 -5.75 22.95
N SER A 207 -6.78 -4.99 23.59
CA SER A 207 -6.96 -4.55 24.98
C SER A 207 -8.10 -3.56 25.17
N VAL A 208 -8.58 -2.90 24.09
CA VAL A 208 -9.73 -1.98 24.18
C VAL A 208 -11.07 -2.68 24.06
N THR A 209 -11.11 -3.91 23.54
CA THR A 209 -12.37 -4.59 23.16
C THR A 209 -13.39 -4.70 24.30
N GLU A 210 -12.91 -5.02 25.50
CA GLU A 210 -13.74 -5.17 26.71
C GLU A 210 -14.39 -3.85 27.18
N GLN A 211 -13.86 -2.69 26.76
CA GLN A 211 -14.40 -1.38 27.11
C GLN A 211 -15.56 -0.94 26.19
N PHE A 212 -15.84 -1.72 25.14
CA PHE A 212 -16.83 -1.42 24.10
C PHE A 212 -17.76 -2.62 23.84
N PRO A 213 -18.42 -3.20 24.86
CA PRO A 213 -19.22 -4.43 24.75
C PRO A 213 -20.45 -4.32 23.83
N GLU A 214 -20.87 -3.11 23.48
CA GLU A 214 -21.96 -2.83 22.55
C GLU A 214 -21.55 -2.94 21.07
N TYR A 215 -20.27 -3.16 20.78
CA TYR A 215 -19.72 -3.31 19.44
C TYR A 215 -19.20 -4.73 19.22
N THR A 216 -19.33 -5.20 17.97
CA THR A 216 -18.65 -6.41 17.51
C THR A 216 -17.28 -6.04 16.94
N PHE A 217 -16.23 -6.70 17.39
CA PHE A 217 -14.88 -6.48 16.86
C PHE A 217 -14.53 -7.53 15.81
N ALA A 218 -13.89 -7.08 14.73
CA ALA A 218 -13.40 -7.97 13.67
C ALA A 218 -12.01 -7.54 13.19
N ILE A 219 -11.11 -8.50 13.03
CA ILE A 219 -9.74 -8.31 12.57
C ILE A 219 -9.68 -8.60 11.07
N ALA A 220 -9.19 -7.64 10.29
CA ALA A 220 -8.73 -7.89 8.93
C ALA A 220 -7.37 -8.61 8.98
N ALA A 221 -7.39 -9.92 8.80
CA ALA A 221 -6.21 -10.76 8.87
C ALA A 221 -5.44 -10.76 7.55
N ALA A 222 -4.11 -10.62 7.63
CA ALA A 222 -3.26 -10.73 6.45
C ALA A 222 -3.19 -12.20 5.99
N PRO A 223 -3.36 -12.49 4.69
CA PRO A 223 -3.46 -13.85 4.17
C PRO A 223 -2.15 -14.65 4.29
N THR A 224 -1.04 -13.97 4.58
CA THR A 224 0.28 -14.59 4.80
C THR A 224 0.41 -15.27 6.17
N PHE A 225 -0.50 -15.02 7.10
CA PHE A 225 -0.49 -15.61 8.44
C PHE A 225 -1.66 -16.59 8.61
N THR A 226 -1.50 -17.55 9.52
CA THR A 226 -2.54 -18.54 9.81
C THR A 226 -3.47 -18.06 10.93
N GLU A 227 -4.64 -18.68 11.04
CA GLU A 227 -5.54 -18.45 12.19
C GLU A 227 -4.81 -18.69 13.51
N THR A 228 -4.07 -19.79 13.63
CA THR A 228 -3.29 -20.12 14.84
C THR A 228 -2.33 -19.00 15.24
N TYR A 229 -1.73 -18.31 14.26
CA TYR A 229 -0.85 -17.17 14.54
C TYR A 229 -1.62 -16.00 15.18
N TYR A 230 -2.86 -15.74 14.80
CA TYR A 230 -3.67 -14.69 15.44
C TYR A 230 -4.22 -15.13 16.80
N GLN A 231 -4.59 -16.40 16.94
CA GLN A 231 -5.19 -16.95 18.17
C GLN A 231 -4.28 -16.77 19.40
N GLN A 232 -2.96 -16.79 19.24
CA GLN A 232 -2.02 -16.53 20.34
C GLN A 232 -2.20 -15.14 20.99
N TYR A 233 -2.75 -14.16 20.25
CA TYR A 233 -3.03 -12.81 20.75
C TYR A 233 -4.49 -12.64 21.17
N ILE A 234 -5.42 -13.21 20.38
CA ILE A 234 -6.87 -13.11 20.63
C ILE A 234 -7.24 -13.79 21.95
N GLY A 235 -6.70 -14.99 22.19
CA GLY A 235 -7.08 -15.82 23.34
C GLY A 235 -8.59 -16.08 23.33
N ASN A 236 -9.25 -15.81 24.47
CA ASN A 236 -10.69 -16.03 24.63
C ASN A 236 -11.57 -14.80 24.30
N LYS A 237 -10.99 -13.75 23.69
CA LYS A 237 -11.75 -12.54 23.37
C LYS A 237 -12.77 -12.80 22.26
N ASN A 238 -13.95 -12.21 22.40
CA ASN A 238 -15.00 -12.29 21.38
C ASN A 238 -14.70 -11.35 20.20
N VAL A 239 -13.76 -11.75 19.35
CA VAL A 239 -13.33 -11.00 18.16
C VAL A 239 -13.33 -11.93 16.95
N LYS A 240 -13.91 -11.48 15.85
CA LYS A 240 -13.98 -12.25 14.59
C LYS A 240 -12.69 -12.08 13.80
N LEU A 241 -12.15 -13.16 13.26
CA LEU A 241 -10.95 -13.14 12.42
C LEU A 241 -11.35 -13.35 10.95
N LEU A 242 -11.05 -12.40 10.09
CA LEU A 242 -11.51 -12.39 8.69
C LEU A 242 -10.33 -12.30 7.73
N PHE A 243 -10.12 -13.33 6.92
CA PHE A 243 -9.06 -13.36 5.90
C PHE A 243 -9.60 -12.87 4.57
N SER A 244 -8.80 -12.07 3.85
CA SER A 244 -9.12 -11.62 2.49
C SER A 244 -10.47 -10.90 2.35
N SER A 245 -10.95 -10.27 3.42
CA SER A 245 -12.27 -9.61 3.46
C SER A 245 -12.20 -8.14 3.88
N THR A 246 -11.03 -7.48 3.75
CA THR A 246 -10.81 -6.11 4.24
C THR A 246 -11.85 -5.12 3.72
N TYR A 247 -12.15 -5.12 2.41
CA TYR A 247 -13.11 -4.16 1.83
C TYR A 247 -14.54 -4.43 2.27
N ASN A 248 -14.98 -5.70 2.34
CA ASN A 248 -16.28 -6.04 2.91
C ASN A 248 -16.37 -5.65 4.39
N LEU A 249 -15.31 -5.87 5.17
CA LEU A 249 -15.25 -5.46 6.58
C LEU A 249 -15.35 -3.94 6.72
N LEU A 250 -14.56 -3.18 5.95
CA LEU A 250 -14.59 -1.72 5.97
C LEU A 250 -15.95 -1.17 5.51
N HIS A 251 -16.56 -1.77 4.48
CA HIS A 251 -17.87 -1.38 3.99
C HIS A 251 -18.97 -1.45 5.07
N VAL A 252 -18.88 -2.44 5.98
CA VAL A 252 -19.85 -2.60 7.09
C VAL A 252 -19.36 -2.05 8.43
N ALA A 253 -18.14 -1.51 8.49
CA ALA A 253 -17.52 -1.04 9.73
C ALA A 253 -18.11 0.32 10.16
N HIS A 254 -18.36 0.46 11.45
CA HIS A 254 -18.74 1.75 12.04
C HIS A 254 -17.51 2.61 12.35
N ALA A 255 -16.42 2.01 12.81
CA ALA A 255 -15.14 2.66 13.09
C ALA A 255 -13.99 1.66 12.94
N ALA A 256 -12.75 2.14 12.91
CA ALA A 256 -11.58 1.26 12.80
C ALA A 256 -10.39 1.72 13.67
N ILE A 257 -9.58 0.75 14.11
CA ILE A 257 -8.22 1.00 14.62
C ILE A 257 -7.25 0.44 13.58
N VAL A 258 -6.39 1.29 13.04
CA VAL A 258 -5.66 1.01 11.81
C VAL A 258 -4.17 1.22 12.00
N ALA A 259 -3.36 0.23 11.66
CA ALA A 259 -1.92 0.39 11.57
C ALA A 259 -1.57 1.45 10.52
N SER A 260 -0.59 2.32 10.81
CA SER A 260 -0.14 3.34 9.85
C SER A 260 0.35 2.71 8.54
N GLY A 261 -0.27 3.08 7.42
CA GLY A 261 0.05 2.55 6.10
C GLY A 261 -1.06 2.80 5.09
N THR A 262 -1.07 2.02 4.01
CA THR A 262 -2.10 2.06 2.95
C THR A 262 -3.51 1.83 3.51
N ALA A 263 -3.62 0.96 4.52
CA ALA A 263 -4.87 0.67 5.24
C ALA A 263 -5.57 1.93 5.77
N THR A 264 -4.81 2.98 6.12
CA THR A 264 -5.41 4.25 6.58
C THR A 264 -6.20 4.95 5.48
N LEU A 265 -5.68 4.90 4.25
CA LEU A 265 -6.32 5.50 3.09
C LEU A 265 -7.51 4.64 2.64
N GLU A 266 -7.35 3.32 2.55
CA GLU A 266 -8.45 2.38 2.27
C GLU A 266 -9.62 2.62 3.23
N THR A 267 -9.35 2.68 4.53
CA THR A 267 -10.36 2.93 5.57
C THR A 267 -11.08 4.28 5.37
N ALA A 268 -10.35 5.34 5.03
CA ALA A 268 -10.95 6.65 4.80
C ALA A 268 -11.80 6.70 3.51
N LEU A 269 -11.41 5.95 2.48
CA LEU A 269 -12.15 5.87 1.21
C LEU A 269 -13.47 5.09 1.35
N PHE A 270 -13.56 4.17 2.32
CA PHE A 270 -14.84 3.57 2.75
C PHE A 270 -15.65 4.47 3.71
N GLU A 271 -15.21 5.72 3.92
CA GLU A 271 -15.80 6.67 4.86
C GLU A 271 -15.90 6.12 6.30
N VAL A 272 -14.94 5.28 6.71
CA VAL A 272 -14.91 4.72 8.06
C VAL A 272 -14.03 5.60 8.96
N PRO A 273 -14.57 6.19 10.04
CA PRO A 273 -13.76 6.93 11.00
C PRO A 273 -12.74 6.02 11.67
N GLN A 274 -11.50 6.52 11.83
CA GLN A 274 -10.39 5.69 12.26
C GLN A 274 -9.50 6.33 13.33
N VAL A 275 -8.88 5.50 14.15
CA VAL A 275 -7.70 5.84 14.97
C VAL A 275 -6.49 5.16 14.35
N VAL A 276 -5.49 5.95 13.95
CA VAL A 276 -4.24 5.42 13.40
C VAL A 276 -3.29 5.10 14.55
N VAL A 277 -2.73 3.90 14.54
CA VAL A 277 -1.76 3.44 15.55
C VAL A 277 -0.46 3.02 14.89
N TYR A 278 0.65 3.28 15.58
CA TYR A 278 1.97 2.86 15.11
C TYR A 278 2.90 2.56 16.28
N LYS A 279 3.58 1.41 16.22
CA LYS A 279 4.66 1.03 17.14
C LYS A 279 5.84 0.49 16.36
N GLY A 280 6.95 1.20 16.46
CA GLY A 280 8.24 0.76 15.95
C GLY A 280 8.92 -0.23 16.88
N GLY A 281 10.13 -0.66 16.52
CA GLY A 281 11.00 -1.35 17.48
C GLY A 281 11.48 -0.40 18.56
N THR A 282 11.97 -0.95 19.68
CA THR A 282 12.57 -0.22 20.80
C THR A 282 13.62 0.76 20.26
N ILE A 283 13.24 2.04 20.22
CA ILE A 283 14.03 3.22 19.82
C ILE A 283 15.01 2.93 18.68
N SER A 284 14.49 2.63 17.49
CA SER A 284 15.29 2.76 16.27
C SER A 284 15.57 4.25 16.04
N ILE A 285 16.85 4.66 16.07
CA ILE A 285 17.31 6.02 15.73
C ILE A 285 16.74 6.47 14.36
N ALA A 286 16.53 5.52 13.44
CA ALA A 286 15.93 5.81 12.15
C ALA A 286 14.44 6.18 12.26
N ILE A 287 13.68 5.54 13.15
CA ILE A 287 12.26 5.88 13.41
C ILE A 287 12.16 7.24 14.08
N ALA A 288 12.99 7.52 15.08
CA ALA A 288 13.02 8.84 15.71
C ALA A 288 13.36 9.96 14.70
N ARG A 289 14.37 9.75 13.85
CA ARG A 289 14.73 10.70 12.77
C ARG A 289 13.64 10.86 11.71
N LEU A 290 12.90 9.80 11.41
CA LEU A 290 11.76 9.83 10.50
C LEU A 290 10.65 10.72 11.09
N LEU A 291 10.23 10.42 12.32
CA LEU A 291 9.17 11.15 13.03
C LEU A 291 9.48 12.63 13.24
N VAL A 292 10.76 13.01 13.40
CA VAL A 292 11.16 14.42 13.50
C VAL A 292 11.01 15.16 12.16
N LYS A 293 11.11 14.46 11.03
CA LYS A 293 11.11 15.08 9.69
C LYS A 293 9.74 15.18 9.03
N ILE A 294 8.80 14.32 9.41
CA ILE A 294 7.45 14.29 8.83
C ILE A 294 6.43 14.77 9.84
N ARG A 295 5.54 15.66 9.41
CA ARG A 295 4.46 16.23 10.24
C ARG A 295 3.39 15.20 10.59
N PHE A 296 3.19 14.22 9.71
CA PHE A 296 2.18 13.16 9.81
C PHE A 296 2.75 11.83 9.33
N ILE A 297 2.25 10.72 9.86
CA ILE A 297 2.63 9.36 9.40
C ILE A 297 1.55 8.69 8.56
N SER A 298 0.27 9.05 8.75
CA SER A 298 -0.83 8.49 7.97
C SER A 298 -0.91 9.14 6.60
N LEU A 299 -1.22 8.35 5.57
CA LEU A 299 -1.39 8.88 4.21
C LEU A 299 -2.55 9.89 4.18
N VAL A 300 -3.59 9.65 4.95
CA VAL A 300 -4.76 10.52 5.08
C VAL A 300 -4.37 11.94 5.51
N ASN A 301 -3.63 12.08 6.61
CA ASN A 301 -3.21 13.39 7.09
C ASN A 301 -2.16 14.04 6.17
N LEU A 302 -1.27 13.25 5.57
CA LEU A 302 -0.28 13.73 4.62
C LEU A 302 -0.92 14.33 3.35
N ILE A 303 -1.93 13.65 2.78
CA ILE A 303 -2.62 14.11 1.57
C ILE A 303 -3.37 15.43 1.83
N VAL A 304 -4.02 15.55 3.00
CA VAL A 304 -4.78 16.75 3.37
C VAL A 304 -3.89 17.84 3.98
N ASP A 305 -2.67 17.51 4.37
CA ASP A 305 -1.74 18.35 5.16
C ASP A 305 -2.40 18.92 6.43
N LYS A 306 -3.20 18.10 7.09
CA LYS A 306 -3.95 18.43 8.30
C LYS A 306 -4.18 17.16 9.12
N LYS A 307 -4.16 17.30 10.45
CA LYS A 307 -4.57 16.22 11.36
C LYS A 307 -6.09 16.06 11.30
N ILE A 308 -6.55 15.18 10.42
CA ILE A 308 -7.97 14.82 10.28
C ILE A 308 -8.27 13.43 10.87
N VAL A 309 -7.27 12.57 10.98
CA VAL A 309 -7.29 11.33 11.79
C VAL A 309 -6.28 11.43 12.93
N THR A 310 -6.62 10.87 14.09
CA THR A 310 -5.67 10.82 15.21
C THR A 310 -4.58 9.78 14.93
N GLU A 311 -3.32 10.15 15.16
CA GLU A 311 -2.15 9.29 15.06
C GLU A 311 -1.58 9.06 16.47
N LEU A 312 -1.70 7.83 16.98
CA LEU A 312 -1.14 7.40 18.26
C LEU A 312 0.16 6.63 18.01
N ILE A 313 1.28 7.26 18.34
CA ILE A 313 2.61 6.84 17.94
C ILE A 313 3.40 6.38 19.17
N GLN A 314 4.01 5.20 19.09
CA GLN A 314 4.87 4.61 20.12
C GLN A 314 4.16 4.52 21.48
N GLU A 315 4.61 5.29 22.48
CA GLU A 315 4.03 5.29 23.84
C GLU A 315 2.58 5.78 23.85
N ASP A 316 2.19 6.60 22.86
CA ASP A 316 0.81 7.05 22.73
C ASP A 316 -0.13 5.95 22.25
N CYS A 317 0.41 4.90 21.61
CA CYS A 317 -0.34 3.71 21.23
C CYS A 317 -0.52 2.80 22.47
N ASN A 318 -1.40 3.21 23.37
CA ASN A 318 -1.75 2.43 24.56
C ASN A 318 -3.28 2.34 24.72
N THR A 319 -3.74 1.39 25.54
CA THR A 319 -5.17 1.10 25.75
C THR A 319 -5.97 2.36 26.08
N GLN A 320 -5.47 3.20 26.99
CA GLN A 320 -6.19 4.38 27.45
C GLN A 320 -6.42 5.39 26.32
N LYS A 321 -5.36 5.77 25.60
CA LYS A 321 -5.46 6.75 24.50
C LYS A 321 -6.25 6.20 23.32
N VAL A 322 -6.05 4.93 22.96
CA VAL A 322 -6.84 4.29 21.89
C VAL A 322 -8.32 4.29 22.25
N SER A 323 -8.71 3.93 23.47
CA SER A 323 -10.11 3.97 23.91
C SER A 323 -10.70 5.37 23.95
N GLN A 324 -9.94 6.38 24.36
CA GLN A 324 -10.39 7.77 24.35
C GLN A 324 -10.73 8.24 22.93
N GLU A 325 -9.81 8.03 21.99
CA GLU A 325 -9.99 8.42 20.59
C GLU A 325 -11.08 7.60 19.91
N LEU A 326 -11.17 6.31 20.22
CA LEU A 326 -12.22 5.44 19.69
C LEU A 326 -13.61 5.89 20.16
N ASN A 327 -13.77 6.31 21.42
CA ASN A 327 -15.02 6.89 21.92
C ASN A 327 -15.44 8.14 21.14
N LEU A 328 -14.48 9.03 20.82
CA LEU A 328 -14.75 10.26 20.08
C LEU A 328 -15.29 10.01 18.67
N ILE A 329 -14.80 8.97 17.98
CA ILE A 329 -15.19 8.67 16.59
C ILE A 329 -16.36 7.68 16.49
N THR A 330 -16.66 6.95 17.56
CA THR A 330 -17.80 6.02 17.61
C THR A 330 -19.10 6.72 18.04
N LYS A 331 -19.02 7.70 18.96
CA LYS A 331 -20.19 8.36 19.57
C LYS A 331 -20.14 9.90 19.59
N GLY A 332 -18.96 10.51 19.42
CA GLY A 332 -18.77 11.95 19.61
C GLY A 332 -18.80 12.79 18.31
N ASN A 333 -18.67 14.11 18.48
CA ASN A 333 -18.55 15.08 17.39
C ASN A 333 -17.33 14.81 16.48
N GLY A 334 -16.32 14.10 16.99
CA GLY A 334 -15.14 13.69 16.22
C GLY A 334 -15.50 12.86 15.00
N ARG A 335 -16.57 12.05 15.06
CA ARG A 335 -17.10 11.32 13.90
C ARG A 335 -17.49 12.26 12.76
N THR A 336 -18.39 13.19 13.04
CA THR A 336 -18.96 14.10 12.03
C THR A 336 -17.87 14.95 11.41
N GLN A 337 -16.93 15.43 12.23
CA GLN A 337 -15.78 16.19 11.75
C GLN A 337 -14.89 15.37 10.83
N MET A 338 -14.55 14.13 11.20
CA MET A 338 -13.69 13.26 10.40
C MET A 338 -14.34 12.91 9.04
N LEU A 339 -15.63 12.58 9.04
CA LEU A 339 -16.38 12.32 7.81
C LEU A 339 -16.46 13.55 6.89
N ALA A 340 -16.60 14.76 7.45
CA ALA A 340 -16.55 15.98 6.67
C ALA A 340 -15.17 16.20 6.02
N GLU A 341 -14.09 15.93 6.75
CA GLU A 341 -12.71 16.05 6.23
C GLU A 341 -12.36 14.97 5.19
N TYR A 342 -12.98 13.79 5.26
CA TYR A 342 -12.83 12.77 4.20
C TYR A 342 -13.33 13.26 2.83
N LYS A 343 -14.30 14.18 2.78
CA LYS A 343 -14.70 14.82 1.52
C LYS A 343 -13.57 15.66 0.93
N THR A 344 -12.80 16.34 1.78
CA THR A 344 -11.59 17.08 1.36
C THR A 344 -10.51 16.11 0.86
N LEU A 345 -10.31 14.98 1.55
CA LEU A 345 -9.40 13.92 1.12
C LEU A 345 -9.77 13.40 -0.28
N LEU A 346 -11.03 13.00 -0.49
CA LEU A 346 -11.53 12.51 -1.78
C LEU A 346 -11.32 13.54 -2.89
N LYS A 347 -11.62 14.82 -2.63
CA LYS A 347 -11.37 15.90 -3.60
C LYS A 347 -9.90 16.03 -3.98
N ARG A 348 -8.96 15.87 -3.02
CA ARG A 348 -7.51 15.92 -3.31
C ARG A 348 -7.01 14.68 -4.03
N MET A 349 -7.59 13.52 -3.75
CA MET A 349 -7.25 12.25 -4.38
C MET A 349 -7.68 12.23 -5.86
N GLY A 350 -8.79 12.88 -6.18
CA GLY A 350 -9.33 12.95 -7.54
C GLY A 350 -10.28 11.78 -7.83
N ASN A 351 -10.34 11.37 -9.09
CA ASN A 351 -11.22 10.29 -9.55
C ASN A 351 -10.41 9.02 -9.87
N PRO A 352 -11.07 7.85 -9.91
CA PRO A 352 -10.51 6.66 -10.55
C PRO A 352 -10.01 6.93 -11.98
N GLY A 353 -9.10 6.09 -12.47
CA GLY A 353 -8.46 6.21 -13.76
C GLY A 353 -6.93 6.18 -13.69
N ALA A 354 -6.33 5.78 -12.57
CA ALA A 354 -4.89 5.88 -12.37
C ALA A 354 -4.11 4.93 -13.27
N SER A 355 -4.63 3.71 -13.42
CA SER A 355 -4.05 2.67 -14.27
C SER A 355 -4.13 3.05 -15.76
N GLU A 356 -5.29 3.54 -16.21
CA GLU A 356 -5.54 3.99 -17.58
C GLU A 356 -4.69 5.20 -17.95
N LYS A 357 -4.62 6.20 -17.07
CA LYS A 357 -3.76 7.37 -17.27
C LYS A 357 -2.28 6.98 -17.36
N THR A 358 -1.85 6.05 -16.51
CA THR A 358 -0.47 5.53 -16.53
C THR A 358 -0.19 4.78 -17.83
N ALA A 359 -1.08 3.89 -18.27
CA ALA A 359 -0.95 3.13 -19.52
C ALA A 359 -0.79 4.06 -20.73
N ARG A 360 -1.68 5.06 -20.86
CA ARG A 360 -1.64 6.04 -21.94
C ARG A 360 -0.34 6.83 -21.98
N LEU A 361 0.15 7.27 -20.81
CA LEU A 361 1.41 8.00 -20.73
C LEU A 361 2.60 7.10 -21.09
N ILE A 362 2.65 5.87 -20.56
CA ILE A 362 3.70 4.91 -20.90
C ILE A 362 3.72 4.63 -22.41
N PHE A 363 2.56 4.36 -23.01
CA PHE A 363 2.45 4.11 -24.44
C PHE A 363 2.96 5.31 -25.25
N LYS A 364 2.50 6.52 -24.91
CA LYS A 364 2.95 7.77 -25.53
C LYS A 364 4.47 7.95 -25.41
N TYR A 365 5.02 7.85 -24.21
CA TYR A 365 6.44 8.07 -23.94
C TYR A 365 7.33 7.02 -24.60
N THR A 366 6.85 5.79 -24.73
CA THR A 366 7.58 4.72 -25.40
C THR A 366 7.67 4.99 -26.91
N ARG A 367 6.62 5.53 -27.53
CA ARG A 367 6.59 5.90 -28.97
C ARG A 367 7.36 7.17 -29.32
N SER A 368 7.40 8.16 -28.42
CA SER A 368 8.19 9.36 -28.64
C SER A 368 9.68 9.01 -28.59
N LYS A 369 10.36 9.22 -29.73
CA LYS A 369 11.81 9.01 -29.88
C LYS A 369 12.61 10.00 -29.05
#